data_AF-A0AAD9Z2F4-F1
#
_entry.id   AF-A0AAD9Z2F4-F1
#
_cell.length_a   1.000
_cell.length_b   1.000
_cell.length_c   1.000
_cell.angle_alpha   90.00
_cell.angle_beta   90.00
_cell.angle_gamma   90.00
#
_symmetry.space_group_name_H-M   'P 1'
#
loop_
_entity.id
_entity.type
_entity.pdbx_description
1 polymer ?
#
loop_
_entity_poly.entity_id
_entity_poly.type
_entity_poly.pdbx_seq_one_letter_code
_entity_poly.pdbx_strand_id
1 'polypeptide(L)'
;MPKPFLDTYLLWDMVVLTLCNFRVDECMGTTIAQLGEPDLKEAKTVIQTLCNGRNAEKHTLSNNTTTNGANYSPTSYLPPLAHSPAQETPAPRSTSPPTLADVRAVLSPCIDGILRHPRIARASRQTHSALSTALLTFLNSHIDQSLTNVLFSSQKPFPPDSFTHWLHTIAAPSVSAPFSFTFLTCLIGDLLTSTTRYLGTDFGARVAIMSRIYNDLGSIARDRAESNVNCADFAELNDGQAPGDEKIVKPRLEELAQYERDAAIRVGTRLTSALKGSERKDRGRKADAVRLFWGVAELYADVYVVRGLSNRLNGGG
;
A
#
# COMPACT_ATOMS: atom_id res chain seq x y z
N MET A 1 34.63 15.08 1.20
CA MET A 1 33.34 15.78 1.05
C MET A 1 32.27 14.99 1.78
N PRO A 2 31.45 15.61 2.64
CA PRO A 2 30.32 14.91 3.25
C PRO A 2 29.34 14.46 2.15
N LYS A 3 28.86 13.21 2.23
CA LYS A 3 27.82 12.70 1.32
C LYS A 3 26.60 13.63 1.44
N PRO A 4 25.95 14.03 0.34
CA PRO A 4 24.72 14.79 0.43
C PRO A 4 23.69 13.93 1.16
N PHE A 5 23.30 14.34 2.36
CA PHE A 5 22.19 13.71 3.07
C PHE A 5 20.93 13.86 2.20
N LEU A 6 20.06 12.85 2.24
CA LEU A 6 18.72 12.96 1.69
C LEU A 6 18.02 14.16 2.35
N ASP A 7 17.30 14.91 1.53
CA ASP A 7 16.58 16.10 1.93
C ASP A 7 15.59 15.77 3.07
N THR A 8 15.68 16.46 4.21
CA THR A 8 14.77 16.25 5.37
C THR A 8 13.30 16.36 4.96
N TYR A 9 12.98 17.21 3.99
CA TYR A 9 11.62 17.32 3.47
C TYR A 9 11.17 16.05 2.74
N LEU A 10 12.07 15.33 2.06
CA LEU A 10 11.73 14.06 1.41
C LEU A 10 11.35 13.00 2.45
N LEU A 11 12.12 12.92 3.54
CA LEU A 11 11.80 12.03 4.66
C LEU A 11 10.43 12.38 5.26
N TRP A 12 10.18 13.67 5.49
CA TRP A 12 8.90 14.16 6.00
C TRP A 12 7.74 13.77 5.09
N ASP A 13 7.84 13.98 3.78
CA ASP A 13 6.78 13.63 2.83
C ASP A 13 6.48 12.12 2.85
N MET A 14 7.51 11.28 2.97
CA MET A 14 7.33 9.83 3.06
C MET A 14 6.71 9.42 4.39
N VAL A 15 7.01 10.10 5.50
CA VAL A 15 6.34 9.88 6.79
C VAL A 15 4.85 10.24 6.70
N VAL A 16 4.52 11.39 6.11
CA VAL A 16 3.13 11.81 5.89
C VAL A 16 2.39 10.78 5.02
N LEU A 17 3.05 10.27 3.97
CA LEU A 17 2.50 9.19 3.16
C LEU A 17 2.23 7.93 3.99
N THR A 18 3.16 7.50 4.84
CA THR A 18 2.96 6.34 5.73
C THR A 18 1.78 6.53 6.69
N LEU A 19 1.58 7.74 7.22
CA LEU A 19 0.41 8.04 8.06
C LEU A 19 -0.90 7.95 7.27
N CYS A 20 -0.91 8.42 6.02
CA CYS A 20 -2.06 8.22 5.14
C CYS A 20 -2.31 6.73 4.87
N ASN A 21 -1.26 5.94 4.63
CA ASN A 21 -1.40 4.49 4.41
C ASN A 21 -2.00 3.81 5.62
N PHE A 22 -1.56 4.15 6.84
CA PHE A 22 -2.13 3.62 8.07
C PHE A 22 -3.63 3.90 8.18
N ARG A 23 -4.08 5.12 7.86
CA ARG A 23 -5.51 5.47 7.87
C ARG A 23 -6.30 4.72 6.80
N VAL A 24 -5.70 4.50 5.63
CA VAL A 24 -6.31 3.66 4.59
C VAL A 24 -6.45 2.23 5.10
N ASP A 25 -5.39 1.62 5.61
CA ASP A 25 -5.40 0.25 6.13
C ASP A 25 -6.45 0.07 7.24
N GLU A 26 -6.53 1.04 8.16
CA GLU A 26 -7.57 1.07 9.21
C GLU A 26 -8.97 1.15 8.61
N CYS A 27 -9.21 2.05 7.64
CA CYS A 27 -10.49 2.14 6.93
C CYS A 27 -10.85 0.84 6.22
N MET A 28 -9.88 0.17 5.61
CA MET A 28 -10.06 -1.09 4.89
C MET A 28 -10.45 -2.20 5.87
N GLY A 29 -9.76 -2.31 7.01
CA GLY A 29 -9.99 -3.35 8.01
C GLY A 29 -11.20 -3.12 8.93
N THR A 30 -11.66 -1.88 9.09
CA THR A 30 -12.76 -1.56 10.03
C THR A 30 -14.04 -1.16 9.32
N THR A 31 -14.00 -0.17 8.42
CA THR A 31 -15.18 0.37 7.73
C THR A 31 -15.58 -0.51 6.56
N ILE A 32 -14.64 -0.80 5.66
CA ILE A 32 -14.90 -1.55 4.41
C ILE A 32 -15.18 -3.02 4.68
N ALA A 33 -14.47 -3.64 5.63
CA ALA A 33 -14.70 -5.03 6.02
C ALA A 33 -16.12 -5.33 6.53
N GLN A 34 -16.87 -4.30 6.96
CA GLN A 34 -18.25 -4.43 7.45
C GLN A 34 -19.30 -4.16 6.36
N LEU A 35 -18.90 -3.73 5.16
CA LEU A 35 -19.82 -3.48 4.06
C LEU A 35 -20.33 -4.77 3.44
N GLY A 36 -21.59 -4.75 3.00
CA GLY A 36 -22.13 -5.82 2.18
C GLY A 36 -21.52 -5.84 0.78
N GLU A 37 -21.65 -6.97 0.07
CA GLU A 37 -21.14 -7.11 -1.30
C GLU A 37 -21.62 -6.01 -2.29
N PRO A 38 -22.89 -5.56 -2.27
CA PRO A 38 -23.33 -4.46 -3.13
C PRO A 38 -22.58 -3.15 -2.83
N ASP A 39 -22.41 -2.81 -1.55
CA ASP A 39 -21.72 -1.59 -1.12
C ASP A 39 -20.22 -1.66 -1.40
N LEU A 40 -19.59 -2.83 -1.31
CA LEU A 40 -18.19 -3.02 -1.75
C LEU A 40 -18.02 -2.68 -3.23
N LYS A 41 -18.95 -3.12 -4.08
CA LYS A 41 -18.93 -2.80 -5.51
C LYS A 41 -19.10 -1.30 -5.75
N GLU A 42 -19.99 -0.64 -5.01
CA GLU A 42 -20.20 0.80 -5.10
C GLU A 42 -19.03 1.62 -4.53
N ALA A 43 -18.33 1.11 -3.51
CA ALA A 43 -17.14 1.73 -2.96
C ALA A 43 -16.03 1.90 -4.01
N LYS A 44 -15.90 0.98 -4.97
CA LYS A 44 -15.00 1.17 -6.13
C LYS A 44 -15.35 2.40 -6.95
N THR A 45 -16.63 2.66 -7.17
CA THR A 45 -17.10 3.86 -7.90
C THR A 45 -16.79 5.13 -7.11
N VAL A 46 -16.93 5.11 -5.78
CA VAL A 46 -16.52 6.21 -4.90
C VAL A 46 -15.01 6.47 -5.03
N ILE A 47 -14.19 5.43 -4.91
CA ILE A 47 -12.72 5.51 -5.04
C ILE A 47 -12.33 6.06 -6.42
N GLN A 48 -12.91 5.53 -7.50
CA GLN A 48 -12.67 6.01 -8.86
C GLN A 48 -12.99 7.49 -9.00
N THR A 49 -14.11 7.95 -8.44
CA THR A 49 -14.51 9.37 -8.48
C THR A 49 -13.50 10.24 -7.74
N LEU A 50 -13.04 9.82 -6.55
CA LEU A 50 -12.05 10.55 -5.76
C LEU A 50 -10.71 10.64 -6.49
N CYS A 51 -10.21 9.55 -7.07
CA CYS A 51 -8.97 9.56 -7.84
C CYS A 51 -9.08 10.37 -9.15
N ASN A 52 -10.26 10.38 -9.79
CA ASN A 52 -10.50 11.03 -11.07
C ASN A 52 -10.99 12.48 -10.98
N GLY A 53 -11.02 13.10 -9.79
CA GLY A 53 -11.60 14.42 -9.45
C GLY A 53 -11.06 15.66 -10.19
N ARG A 54 -10.82 15.55 -11.50
CA ARG A 54 -10.51 16.59 -12.47
C ARG A 54 -11.52 16.71 -13.62
N ASN A 55 -12.40 15.72 -13.85
CA ASN A 55 -13.26 15.70 -15.04
C ASN A 55 -14.78 15.76 -14.78
N ALA A 56 -15.28 15.44 -13.59
CA ALA A 56 -16.72 15.40 -13.34
C ALA A 56 -17.34 16.77 -13.00
N GLU A 57 -16.61 17.64 -12.29
CA GLU A 57 -17.16 18.91 -11.79
C GLU A 57 -17.01 20.10 -12.77
N LYS A 58 -16.40 19.92 -13.95
CA LYS A 58 -16.31 20.98 -14.96
C LYS A 58 -17.45 21.01 -15.98
N HIS A 59 -18.38 20.05 -15.93
CA HIS A 59 -19.51 19.98 -16.86
C HIS A 59 -20.88 20.29 -16.24
N THR A 60 -20.94 20.68 -14.98
CA THR A 60 -22.18 21.11 -14.33
C THR A 60 -21.84 22.27 -13.40
N LEU A 61 -22.52 23.41 -13.59
CA LEU A 61 -22.34 24.70 -12.88
C LEU A 61 -21.33 25.66 -13.51
N SER A 62 -21.57 26.02 -14.77
CA SER A 62 -21.57 27.45 -15.11
C SER A 62 -22.81 28.05 -14.45
N ASN A 63 -22.64 28.72 -13.31
CA ASN A 63 -23.40 29.91 -12.93
C ASN A 63 -22.77 30.52 -11.66
N ASN A 64 -22.15 31.68 -11.86
CA ASN A 64 -21.89 32.78 -10.92
C ASN A 64 -22.16 32.51 -9.44
N THR A 65 -21.12 32.51 -8.61
CA THR A 65 -21.04 33.38 -7.42
C THR A 65 -19.58 33.52 -7.00
N THR A 66 -19.09 34.75 -7.03
CA THR A 66 -17.81 35.20 -6.50
C THR A 66 -17.91 35.27 -4.97
N THR A 67 -17.12 34.49 -4.23
CA THR A 67 -16.82 34.79 -2.82
C THR A 67 -15.36 34.53 -2.49
N ASN A 68 -14.81 35.47 -1.74
CA ASN A 68 -13.40 35.72 -1.51
C ASN A 68 -12.67 34.63 -0.69
N GLY A 69 -11.42 34.39 -1.08
CA GLY A 69 -10.25 34.21 -0.21
C GLY A 69 -10.40 33.42 1.10
N ALA A 70 -10.13 32.12 1.05
CA ALA A 70 -9.73 31.35 2.22
C ALA A 70 -8.23 31.05 2.16
N ASN A 71 -7.48 31.64 3.09
CA ASN A 71 -6.07 31.40 3.30
C ASN A 71 -5.82 29.92 3.59
N TYR A 72 -5.15 29.22 2.68
CA TYR A 72 -4.62 27.88 2.90
C TYR A 72 -3.41 27.96 3.85
N SER A 73 -3.62 27.60 5.12
CA SER A 73 -2.54 27.36 6.08
C SER A 73 -1.99 25.94 5.91
N PRO A 74 -0.67 25.72 5.82
CA PRO A 74 -0.06 24.38 5.66
C PRO A 74 -0.18 23.45 6.88
N THR A 75 -0.88 23.86 7.94
CA THR A 75 -0.84 23.21 9.27
C THR A 75 -1.94 22.17 9.51
N SER A 76 -2.85 21.95 8.56
CA SER A 76 -4.01 21.04 8.77
C SER A 76 -3.74 19.55 8.49
N TYR A 77 -2.48 19.15 8.26
CA TYR A 77 -2.13 17.76 7.90
C TYR A 77 -1.88 16.84 9.10
N LEU A 78 -1.93 17.35 10.34
CA LEU A 78 -1.67 16.56 11.54
C LEU A 78 -2.78 16.75 12.59
N PRO A 79 -3.40 15.67 13.11
CA PRO A 79 -4.04 15.72 14.42
C PRO A 79 -2.95 15.74 15.53
N PRO A 80 -3.30 16.15 16.77
CA PRO A 80 -2.34 16.23 17.87
C PRO A 80 -1.79 14.83 18.20
N LEU A 81 -0.45 14.69 18.17
CA LEU A 81 0.23 13.55 18.79
C LEU A 81 0.14 13.70 20.30
N ALA A 82 -0.86 13.06 20.91
CA ALA A 82 -0.91 12.83 22.35
C ALA A 82 -0.99 11.33 22.61
N HIS A 83 0.14 10.72 22.95
CA HIS A 83 0.16 9.48 23.70
C HIS A 83 0.52 9.80 25.14
N SER A 84 -0.37 9.45 26.06
CA SER A 84 0.01 9.01 27.40
C SER A 84 -0.60 7.62 27.62
N PRO A 85 0.15 6.66 28.17
CA PRO A 85 -0.32 5.30 28.38
C PRO A 85 -1.15 5.26 29.67
N ALA A 86 -2.45 5.51 29.57
CA ALA A 86 -3.38 5.28 30.66
C ALA A 86 -4.75 4.90 30.09
N GLN A 87 -5.10 3.62 30.25
CA GLN A 87 -6.44 3.03 30.12
C GLN A 87 -7.40 3.75 29.17
N GLU A 88 -7.33 3.42 27.87
CA GLU A 88 -8.44 3.69 26.96
C GLU A 88 -9.63 2.85 27.39
N THR A 89 -10.61 3.53 27.98
CA THR A 89 -11.97 3.03 28.05
C THR A 89 -12.50 3.07 26.61
N PRO A 90 -12.99 1.97 26.02
CA PRO A 90 -13.42 1.97 24.64
C PRO A 90 -14.54 2.99 24.47
N ALA A 91 -14.33 3.98 23.59
CA ALA A 91 -15.39 4.88 23.15
C ALA A 91 -16.58 4.03 22.66
N PRO A 92 -17.83 4.43 22.94
CA PRO A 92 -19.00 3.67 22.54
C PRO A 92 -18.97 3.51 21.02
N ARG A 93 -18.84 2.27 20.55
CA ARG A 93 -18.96 1.93 19.12
C ARG A 93 -20.32 2.47 18.65
N SER A 94 -20.31 3.34 17.65
CA SER A 94 -21.52 3.71 16.93
C SER A 94 -22.23 2.41 16.53
N THR A 95 -23.49 2.25 16.95
CA THR A 95 -24.29 1.04 16.71
C THR A 95 -24.83 0.94 15.29
N SER A 96 -24.54 1.93 14.44
CA SER A 96 -24.99 1.97 13.06
C SER A 96 -23.95 1.33 12.15
N PRO A 97 -24.35 0.49 11.17
CA PRO A 97 -23.41 -0.07 10.21
C PRO A 97 -22.73 1.06 9.41
N PRO A 98 -21.44 0.90 9.06
CA PRO A 98 -20.73 1.89 8.28
C PRO A 98 -21.37 2.09 6.91
N THR A 99 -21.24 3.30 6.38
CA THR A 99 -21.82 3.72 5.11
C THR A 99 -20.75 4.10 4.09
N LEU A 100 -21.12 4.21 2.82
CA LEU A 100 -20.25 4.75 1.77
C LEU A 100 -19.81 6.21 2.04
N ALA A 101 -20.59 6.96 2.82
CA ALA A 101 -20.22 8.30 3.26
C ALA A 101 -19.02 8.26 4.22
N ASP A 102 -18.97 7.26 5.12
CA ASP A 102 -17.84 7.06 6.03
C ASP A 102 -16.57 6.69 5.27
N VAL A 103 -16.68 5.79 4.28
CA VAL A 103 -15.57 5.45 3.37
C VAL A 103 -15.04 6.72 2.67
N ARG A 104 -15.93 7.54 2.11
CA ARG A 104 -15.55 8.80 1.45
C ARG A 104 -14.86 9.75 2.43
N ALA A 105 -15.40 9.91 3.64
CA ALA A 105 -14.89 10.84 4.64
C ALA A 105 -13.46 10.48 5.07
N VAL A 106 -13.12 9.20 5.16
CA VAL A 106 -11.76 8.75 5.50
C VAL A 106 -10.81 8.83 4.31
N LEU A 107 -11.22 8.35 3.13
CA LEU A 107 -10.33 8.24 1.97
C LEU A 107 -10.06 9.59 1.28
N SER A 108 -11.04 10.50 1.22
CA SER A 108 -10.92 11.76 0.47
C SER A 108 -9.73 12.61 0.92
N PRO A 109 -9.51 12.89 2.22
CA PRO A 109 -8.36 13.67 2.67
C PRO A 109 -7.01 13.04 2.30
N CYS A 110 -6.90 11.71 2.39
CA CYS A 110 -5.67 10.98 2.04
C CYS A 110 -5.40 11.03 0.53
N ILE A 111 -6.42 10.74 -0.29
CA ILE A 111 -6.31 10.78 -1.76
C ILE A 111 -5.94 12.20 -2.22
N ASP A 112 -6.62 13.21 -1.68
CA ASP A 112 -6.35 14.61 -2.02
C ASP A 112 -4.97 15.05 -1.58
N GLY A 113 -4.57 14.69 -0.36
CA GLY A 113 -3.23 14.98 0.18
C GLY A 113 -2.12 14.38 -0.67
N ILE A 114 -2.32 13.16 -1.21
CA ILE A 114 -1.35 12.49 -2.08
C ILE A 114 -1.34 13.13 -3.48
N LEU A 115 -2.50 13.23 -4.14
CA LEU A 115 -2.59 13.66 -5.54
C LEU A 115 -2.38 15.16 -5.75
N ARG A 116 -2.59 15.98 -4.70
CA ARG A 116 -2.38 17.43 -4.72
C ARG A 116 -1.18 17.86 -3.88
N HIS A 117 -0.30 16.93 -3.52
CA HIS A 117 0.86 17.24 -2.69
C HIS A 117 1.72 18.35 -3.35
N PRO A 118 2.04 19.48 -2.65
CA PRO A 118 2.68 20.63 -3.28
C PRO A 118 4.02 20.31 -3.95
N ARG A 119 4.77 19.35 -3.38
CA ARG A 119 6.10 18.97 -3.90
C ARG A 119 6.05 18.03 -5.09
N ILE A 120 4.91 17.37 -5.36
CA ILE A 120 4.77 16.57 -6.57
C ILE A 120 4.37 17.41 -7.78
N ALA A 121 3.95 18.66 -7.59
CA ALA A 121 3.50 19.54 -8.69
C ALA A 121 4.55 19.79 -9.79
N ARG A 122 5.83 19.48 -9.52
CA ARG A 122 6.94 19.56 -10.49
C ARG A 122 7.13 18.28 -11.31
N ALA A 123 6.45 17.18 -10.96
CA ALA A 123 6.51 15.94 -11.71
C ALA A 123 5.82 16.10 -13.07
N SER A 124 6.19 15.29 -14.06
CA SER A 124 5.51 15.38 -15.36
C SER A 124 4.07 14.90 -15.28
N ARG A 125 3.27 15.27 -16.29
CA ARG A 125 1.90 14.74 -16.48
C ARG A 125 1.88 13.21 -16.50
N GLN A 126 2.90 12.58 -17.09
CA GLN A 126 2.99 11.13 -17.17
C GLN A 126 3.18 10.52 -15.77
N THR A 127 4.08 11.07 -14.96
CA THR A 127 4.33 10.56 -13.59
C THR A 127 3.14 10.83 -12.67
N HIS A 128 2.49 11.99 -12.80
CA HIS A 128 1.22 12.26 -12.11
C HIS A 128 0.12 11.26 -12.48
N SER A 129 -0.03 10.96 -13.77
CA SER A 129 -0.99 9.95 -14.24
C SER A 129 -0.65 8.58 -13.67
N ALA A 130 0.63 8.20 -13.67
CA ALA A 130 1.08 6.94 -13.10
C ALA A 130 0.78 6.86 -11.59
N LEU A 131 0.97 7.95 -10.83
CA LEU A 131 0.62 8.00 -9.42
C LEU A 131 -0.89 7.82 -9.20
N SER A 132 -1.71 8.52 -9.99
CA SER A 132 -3.17 8.39 -9.92
C SER A 132 -3.63 6.96 -10.22
N THR A 133 -3.06 6.34 -11.26
CA THR A 133 -3.34 4.95 -11.61
C THR A 133 -2.89 4.00 -10.50
N ALA A 134 -1.67 4.15 -9.98
CA ALA A 134 -1.14 3.27 -8.94
C ALA A 134 -1.94 3.38 -7.63
N LEU A 135 -2.36 4.58 -7.24
CA LEU A 135 -3.22 4.79 -6.07
C LEU A 135 -4.61 4.17 -6.27
N LEU A 136 -5.20 4.34 -7.45
CA LEU A 136 -6.48 3.73 -7.80
C LEU A 136 -6.39 2.19 -7.78
N THR A 137 -5.33 1.62 -8.33
CA THR A 137 -5.06 0.18 -8.27
C THR A 137 -4.98 -0.29 -6.83
N PHE A 138 -4.16 0.36 -5.99
CA PHE A 138 -4.02 0.01 -4.58
C PHE A 138 -5.35 -0.01 -3.83
N LEU A 139 -6.13 1.05 -3.93
CA LEU A 139 -7.41 1.17 -3.23
C LEU A 139 -8.46 0.16 -3.75
N ASN A 140 -8.55 -0.05 -5.06
CA ASN A 140 -9.46 -1.05 -5.63
C ASN A 140 -9.05 -2.47 -5.26
N SER A 141 -7.75 -2.77 -5.18
CA SER A 141 -7.26 -4.10 -4.81
C SER A 141 -7.58 -4.47 -3.37
N HIS A 142 -7.70 -3.51 -2.45
CA HIS A 142 -8.28 -3.79 -1.13
C HIS A 142 -9.74 -4.22 -1.21
N ILE A 143 -10.55 -3.54 -2.04
CA ILE A 143 -11.95 -3.94 -2.25
C ILE A 143 -12.02 -5.34 -2.87
N ASP A 144 -11.16 -5.63 -3.85
CA ASP A 144 -11.06 -6.96 -4.45
C ASP A 144 -10.66 -8.03 -3.44
N GLN A 145 -9.72 -7.72 -2.53
CA GLN A 145 -9.36 -8.60 -1.42
C GLN A 145 -10.57 -8.86 -0.51
N SER A 146 -11.33 -7.83 -0.13
CA SER A 146 -12.55 -7.99 0.69
C SER A 146 -13.61 -8.84 -0.01
N LEU A 147 -13.84 -8.62 -1.31
CA LEU A 147 -14.75 -9.45 -2.10
C LEU A 147 -14.27 -10.91 -2.17
N THR A 148 -12.95 -11.12 -2.31
CA THR A 148 -12.36 -12.45 -2.31
C THR A 148 -12.54 -13.15 -0.95
N ASN A 149 -12.40 -12.42 0.17
CA ASN A 149 -12.67 -12.96 1.52
C ASN A 149 -14.13 -13.40 1.67
N VAL A 150 -15.09 -12.60 1.18
CA VAL A 150 -16.52 -12.96 1.18
C VAL A 150 -16.74 -14.26 0.39
N LEU A 151 -16.20 -14.37 -0.82
CA LEU A 151 -16.31 -15.58 -1.64
C LEU A 151 -15.66 -16.79 -0.96
N PHE A 152 -14.44 -16.64 -0.45
CA PHE A 152 -13.72 -17.70 0.24
C PHE A 152 -14.46 -18.21 1.48
N SER A 153 -15.08 -17.32 2.25
CA SER A 153 -15.89 -17.71 3.41
C SER A 153 -17.05 -18.63 3.04
N SER A 154 -17.57 -18.52 1.81
CA SER A 154 -18.69 -19.31 1.29
C SER A 154 -18.28 -20.58 0.50
N GLN A 155 -17.06 -20.63 -0.04
CA GLN A 155 -16.61 -21.67 -1.00
C GLN A 155 -15.47 -22.56 -0.48
N LYS A 156 -15.22 -22.58 0.83
CA LYS A 156 -14.20 -23.43 1.49
C LYS A 156 -14.14 -24.84 0.87
N PRO A 157 -12.94 -25.44 0.70
CA PRO A 157 -11.74 -25.15 1.47
C PRO A 157 -10.69 -24.24 0.80
N PHE A 158 -10.82 -23.92 -0.50
CA PHE A 158 -9.78 -23.18 -1.23
C PHE A 158 -10.29 -21.84 -1.76
N PRO A 159 -9.40 -20.85 -1.95
CA PRO A 159 -9.71 -19.64 -2.70
C PRO A 159 -10.18 -19.97 -4.14
N PRO A 160 -11.01 -19.11 -4.75
CA PRO A 160 -11.60 -19.37 -6.07
C PRO A 160 -10.63 -19.21 -7.24
N ASP A 161 -9.45 -18.65 -7.01
CA ASP A 161 -8.43 -18.35 -8.03
C ASP A 161 -7.13 -19.12 -7.74
N SER A 162 -6.23 -19.16 -8.72
CA SER A 162 -4.88 -19.68 -8.51
C SER A 162 -4.05 -18.76 -7.61
N PHE A 163 -3.13 -19.35 -6.85
CA PHE A 163 -2.20 -18.62 -5.97
C PHE A 163 -1.50 -17.48 -6.71
N THR A 164 -0.90 -17.80 -7.85
CA THR A 164 -0.12 -16.83 -8.64
C THR A 164 -1.00 -15.70 -9.17
N HIS A 165 -2.19 -16.01 -9.70
CA HIS A 165 -3.07 -14.95 -10.20
C HIS A 165 -3.49 -14.02 -9.07
N TRP A 166 -4.06 -14.56 -7.99
CA TRP A 166 -4.49 -13.79 -6.83
C TRP A 166 -3.35 -12.94 -6.24
N LEU A 167 -2.16 -13.54 -6.08
CA LEU A 167 -1.00 -12.85 -5.52
C LEU A 167 -0.62 -11.63 -6.36
N HIS A 168 -0.60 -11.77 -7.69
CA HIS A 168 -0.14 -10.70 -8.59
C HIS A 168 -1.22 -9.67 -8.95
N THR A 169 -2.51 -10.00 -8.90
CA THR A 169 -3.60 -9.11 -9.35
C THR A 169 -4.42 -8.51 -8.21
N ILE A 170 -4.46 -9.16 -7.05
CA ILE A 170 -5.27 -8.74 -5.90
C ILE A 170 -4.37 -8.46 -4.70
N ALA A 171 -3.63 -9.47 -4.25
CA ALA A 171 -2.97 -9.44 -2.95
C ALA A 171 -1.77 -8.47 -2.88
N ALA A 172 -0.83 -8.56 -3.83
CA ALA A 172 0.32 -7.65 -3.86
C ALA A 172 -0.07 -6.22 -4.25
N PRO A 173 -0.98 -5.99 -5.22
CA PRO A 173 -1.47 -4.65 -5.50
C PRO A 173 -2.16 -3.96 -4.31
N SER A 174 -2.74 -4.70 -3.36
CA SER A 174 -3.28 -4.14 -2.11
C SER A 174 -2.20 -3.79 -1.08
N VAL A 175 -0.91 -3.91 -1.41
CA VAL A 175 0.19 -3.42 -0.57
C VAL A 175 0.60 -2.04 -1.07
N SER A 176 0.90 -1.12 -0.15
CA SER A 176 1.14 0.28 -0.50
C SER A 176 2.42 0.54 -1.31
N ALA A 177 3.33 -0.43 -1.40
CA ALA A 177 4.67 -0.26 -1.97
C ALA A 177 4.67 0.29 -3.42
N PRO A 178 3.85 -0.20 -4.38
CA PRO A 178 3.91 0.26 -5.77
C PRO A 178 3.53 1.74 -5.91
N PHE A 179 2.43 2.18 -5.27
CA PHE A 179 2.03 3.58 -5.35
C PHE A 179 2.94 4.47 -4.51
N SER A 180 3.44 3.99 -3.36
CA SER A 180 4.38 4.74 -2.52
C SER A 180 5.70 4.98 -3.25
N PHE A 181 6.18 3.98 -4.00
CA PHE A 181 7.34 4.15 -4.86
C PHE A 181 7.04 5.15 -5.99
N THR A 182 5.86 5.09 -6.60
CA THR A 182 5.45 6.05 -7.63
C THR A 182 5.39 7.48 -7.07
N PHE A 183 4.87 7.67 -5.86
CA PHE A 183 4.88 8.96 -5.16
C PHE A 183 6.30 9.46 -4.93
N LEU A 184 7.20 8.58 -4.49
CA LEU A 184 8.62 8.90 -4.35
C LEU A 184 9.23 9.38 -5.68
N THR A 185 8.89 8.73 -6.80
CA THR A 185 9.37 9.17 -8.13
C THR A 185 8.86 10.56 -8.50
N CYS A 186 7.66 10.96 -8.06
CA CYS A 186 7.19 12.34 -8.21
C CYS A 186 8.06 13.33 -7.42
N LEU A 187 8.46 12.98 -6.19
CA LEU A 187 9.23 13.87 -5.30
C LEU A 187 10.69 14.06 -5.73
N ILE A 188 11.33 12.98 -6.19
CA ILE A 188 12.73 13.01 -6.65
C ILE A 188 12.85 13.40 -8.13
N GLY A 189 11.71 13.63 -8.78
CA GLY A 189 11.57 13.90 -10.20
C GLY A 189 11.65 12.63 -11.06
N ASP A 190 11.02 12.70 -12.23
CA ASP A 190 10.80 11.56 -13.14
C ASP A 190 12.00 10.62 -13.33
N LEU A 191 11.68 9.33 -13.42
CA LEU A 191 12.56 8.32 -13.99
C LEU A 191 12.64 8.59 -15.51
N LEU A 192 13.78 9.13 -15.92
CA LEU A 192 13.95 9.85 -17.19
C LEU A 192 13.93 8.93 -18.43
N THR A 193 14.11 7.62 -18.25
CA THR A 193 14.20 6.66 -19.37
C THR A 193 13.15 5.57 -19.24
N SER A 194 12.75 4.98 -20.37
CA SER A 194 11.90 3.78 -20.39
C SER A 194 12.48 2.67 -19.52
N THR A 195 13.80 2.46 -19.55
CA THR A 195 14.50 1.49 -18.72
C THR A 195 14.36 1.78 -17.22
N THR A 196 14.63 3.01 -16.77
CA THR A 196 14.53 3.34 -15.35
C THR A 196 13.09 3.27 -14.86
N ARG A 197 12.12 3.68 -15.68
CA ARG A 197 10.69 3.55 -15.38
C ARG A 197 10.28 2.09 -15.24
N TYR A 198 10.65 1.24 -16.20
CA TYR A 198 10.37 -0.20 -16.16
C TYR A 198 10.96 -0.85 -14.91
N LEU A 199 12.25 -0.60 -14.63
CA LEU A 199 12.92 -1.12 -13.43
C LEU A 199 12.28 -0.60 -12.14
N GLY A 200 11.82 0.66 -12.11
CA GLY A 200 11.12 1.23 -10.97
C GLY A 200 9.77 0.56 -10.71
N THR A 201 8.98 0.33 -11.76
CA THR A 201 7.70 -0.39 -11.66
C THR A 201 7.91 -1.83 -11.21
N ASP A 202 8.86 -2.55 -11.81
CA ASP A 202 9.20 -3.92 -11.43
C ASP A 202 9.70 -3.97 -9.97
N PHE A 203 10.59 -3.07 -9.57
CA PHE A 203 11.07 -2.96 -8.19
C PHE A 203 9.92 -2.78 -7.19
N GLY A 204 9.02 -1.82 -7.43
CA GLY A 204 7.87 -1.60 -6.56
C GLY A 204 6.92 -2.80 -6.46
N ALA A 205 6.69 -3.49 -7.58
CA ALA A 205 5.87 -4.71 -7.61
C ALA A 205 6.51 -5.86 -6.81
N ARG A 206 7.82 -6.08 -6.95
CA ARG A 206 8.56 -7.11 -6.21
C ARG A 206 8.56 -6.86 -4.70
N VAL A 207 8.73 -5.60 -4.29
CA VAL A 207 8.59 -5.20 -2.89
C VAL A 207 7.20 -5.54 -2.38
N ALA A 208 6.15 -5.22 -3.15
CA ALA A 208 4.77 -5.49 -2.78
C ALA A 208 4.48 -6.98 -2.59
N ILE A 209 4.94 -7.82 -3.53
CA ILE A 209 4.77 -9.28 -3.46
C ILE A 209 5.47 -9.84 -2.22
N MET A 210 6.75 -9.50 -2.04
CA MET A 210 7.53 -9.92 -0.88
C MET A 210 6.84 -9.51 0.44
N SER A 211 6.42 -8.24 0.54
CA SER A 211 5.73 -7.73 1.72
C SER A 211 4.41 -8.46 1.98
N ARG A 212 3.65 -8.80 0.93
CA ARG A 212 2.42 -9.57 1.07
C ARG A 212 2.69 -10.97 1.63
N ILE A 213 3.66 -11.69 1.08
CA ILE A 213 3.98 -13.04 1.54
C ILE A 213 4.45 -13.03 3.02
N TYR A 214 5.32 -12.08 3.41
CA TYR A 214 5.74 -11.96 4.81
C TYR A 214 4.59 -11.56 5.75
N ASN A 215 3.68 -10.71 5.31
CA ASN A 215 2.49 -10.37 6.10
C ASN A 215 1.63 -11.61 6.34
N ASP A 216 1.37 -12.38 5.29
CA ASP A 216 0.54 -13.58 5.33
C ASP A 216 1.19 -14.68 6.19
N LEU A 217 2.50 -14.88 6.09
CA LEU A 217 3.28 -15.76 6.97
C LEU A 217 3.09 -15.43 8.45
N GLY A 218 3.07 -14.14 8.78
CA GLY A 218 2.91 -13.63 10.15
C GLY A 218 1.48 -13.62 10.66
N SER A 219 0.49 -13.88 9.79
CA SER A 219 -0.93 -13.67 10.10
C SER A 219 -1.84 -14.87 9.87
N ILE A 220 -1.30 -16.03 9.45
CA ILE A 220 -2.07 -17.27 9.18
C ILE A 220 -3.17 -17.54 10.21
N ALA A 221 -2.83 -17.54 11.50
CA ALA A 221 -3.79 -17.85 12.56
C ALA A 221 -4.91 -16.80 12.68
N ARG A 222 -4.57 -15.51 12.55
CA ARG A 222 -5.54 -14.41 12.57
C ARG A 222 -6.45 -14.49 11.35
N ASP A 223 -5.87 -14.64 10.17
CA ASP A 223 -6.63 -14.63 8.91
C ASP A 223 -7.60 -15.82 8.83
N ARG A 224 -7.20 -17.00 9.33
CA ARG A 224 -8.10 -18.16 9.48
C ARG A 224 -9.26 -17.87 10.42
N ALA A 225 -9.00 -17.23 11.56
CA ALA A 225 -10.04 -16.86 12.53
C ALA A 225 -11.02 -15.82 11.95
N GLU A 226 -10.53 -14.90 11.13
CA GLU A 226 -11.31 -13.85 10.46
C GLU A 226 -11.91 -14.30 9.11
N SER A 227 -11.61 -15.51 8.65
CA SER A 227 -11.95 -16.02 7.30
C SER A 227 -11.45 -15.12 6.16
N ASN A 228 -10.29 -14.48 6.36
CA ASN A 228 -9.57 -13.76 5.31
C ASN A 228 -8.74 -14.74 4.47
N VAL A 229 -8.63 -14.49 3.17
CA VAL A 229 -7.74 -15.27 2.31
C VAL A 229 -6.29 -14.96 2.64
N ASN A 230 -5.52 -16.01 2.89
CA ASN A 230 -4.09 -15.98 3.12
C ASN A 230 -3.36 -16.80 2.06
N CYS A 231 -2.10 -16.46 1.76
CA CYS A 231 -1.21 -17.27 0.92
C CYS A 231 -1.23 -18.76 1.30
N ALA A 232 -1.39 -19.10 2.59
CA ALA A 232 -1.38 -20.48 3.06
C ALA A 232 -2.62 -21.32 2.69
N ASP A 233 -3.69 -20.67 2.23
CA ASP A 233 -4.96 -21.33 1.93
C ASP A 233 -5.01 -21.91 0.52
N PHE A 234 -3.98 -21.67 -0.31
CA PHE A 234 -3.93 -22.12 -1.70
C PHE A 234 -3.44 -23.56 -1.83
N ALA A 235 -4.12 -24.34 -2.67
CA ALA A 235 -3.83 -25.76 -2.87
C ALA A 235 -2.45 -25.99 -3.53
N GLU A 236 -2.00 -25.06 -4.37
CA GLU A 236 -0.70 -25.15 -5.07
C GLU A 236 0.48 -25.19 -4.09
N LEU A 237 0.31 -24.62 -2.89
CA LEU A 237 1.34 -24.61 -1.86
C LEU A 237 1.25 -25.81 -0.93
N ASN A 238 0.19 -26.61 -1.05
CA ASN A 238 -0.14 -27.76 -0.21
C ASN A 238 -0.12 -29.09 -0.98
N ASP A 239 0.49 -29.16 -2.17
CA ASP A 239 0.48 -30.35 -3.04
C ASP A 239 -0.94 -30.89 -3.31
N GLY A 240 -1.93 -30.00 -3.40
CA GLY A 240 -3.33 -30.37 -3.60
C GLY A 240 -4.05 -30.90 -2.35
N GLN A 241 -3.42 -30.89 -1.18
CA GLN A 241 -4.07 -31.21 0.08
C GLN A 241 -4.88 -30.00 0.61
N ALA A 242 -5.92 -30.26 1.42
CA ALA A 242 -6.71 -29.23 2.11
C ALA A 242 -5.79 -28.22 2.84
N PRO A 243 -6.20 -26.95 3.07
CA PRO A 243 -5.38 -25.87 3.63
C PRO A 243 -4.51 -26.37 4.77
N GLY A 244 -3.26 -26.62 4.43
CA GLY A 244 -2.51 -27.70 5.03
C GLY A 244 -1.63 -27.22 6.15
N ASP A 245 -1.12 -28.21 6.88
CA ASP A 245 -0.20 -28.09 8.00
C ASP A 245 0.77 -26.90 7.81
N GLU A 246 0.74 -25.96 8.75
CA GLU A 246 1.61 -24.79 8.73
C GLU A 246 3.10 -25.19 8.68
N LYS A 247 3.45 -26.40 9.12
CA LYS A 247 4.81 -26.96 9.01
C LYS A 247 5.25 -27.22 7.58
N ILE A 248 4.32 -27.47 6.65
CA ILE A 248 4.60 -27.70 5.23
C ILE A 248 4.59 -26.39 4.46
N VAL A 249 3.58 -25.55 4.70
CA VAL A 249 3.35 -24.33 3.92
C VAL A 249 4.35 -23.23 4.26
N LYS A 250 4.66 -23.04 5.55
CA LYS A 250 5.53 -21.92 5.97
C LYS A 250 6.91 -21.97 5.30
N PRO A 251 7.64 -23.10 5.26
CA PRO A 251 8.92 -23.17 4.57
C PRO A 251 8.85 -22.78 3.08
N ARG A 252 7.77 -23.18 2.38
CA ARG A 252 7.56 -22.85 0.96
C ARG A 252 7.29 -21.36 0.77
N LEU A 253 6.45 -20.78 1.63
CA LEU A 253 6.20 -19.33 1.60
C LEU A 253 7.45 -18.53 1.98
N GLU A 254 8.25 -19.00 2.94
CA GLU A 254 9.54 -18.39 3.29
C GLU A 254 10.50 -18.41 2.09
N GLU A 255 10.59 -19.54 1.35
CA GLU A 255 11.38 -19.65 0.12
C GLU A 255 10.91 -18.67 -0.96
N LEU A 256 9.59 -18.59 -1.21
CA LEU A 256 9.03 -17.64 -2.19
C LEU A 256 9.25 -16.19 -1.78
N ALA A 257 9.06 -15.86 -0.51
CA ALA A 257 9.35 -14.52 0.02
C ALA A 257 10.82 -14.14 -0.18
N GLN A 258 11.74 -15.08 0.07
CA GLN A 258 13.17 -14.86 -0.15
C GLN A 258 13.51 -14.70 -1.64
N TYR A 259 12.89 -15.49 -2.52
CA TYR A 259 13.05 -15.35 -3.96
C TYR A 259 12.66 -13.93 -4.44
N GLU A 260 11.52 -13.43 -3.96
CA GLU A 260 11.02 -12.09 -4.30
C GLU A 260 11.88 -10.97 -3.66
N ARG A 261 12.40 -11.19 -2.44
CA ARG A 261 13.39 -10.32 -1.80
C ARG A 261 14.65 -10.18 -2.67
N ASP A 262 15.22 -11.31 -3.09
CA ASP A 262 16.42 -11.32 -3.92
C ASP A 262 16.16 -10.69 -5.30
N ALA A 263 14.97 -10.91 -5.88
CA ALA A 263 14.55 -10.26 -7.11
C ALA A 263 14.47 -8.74 -6.95
N ALA A 264 13.85 -8.24 -5.87
CA ALA A 264 13.77 -6.83 -5.57
C ALA A 264 15.17 -6.20 -5.39
N ILE A 265 16.10 -6.88 -4.70
CA ILE A 265 17.50 -6.44 -4.55
C ILE A 265 18.20 -6.33 -5.92
N ARG A 266 18.06 -7.35 -6.77
CA ARG A 266 18.68 -7.35 -8.12
C ARG A 266 18.15 -6.19 -8.97
N VAL A 267 16.82 -6.01 -9.01
CA VAL A 267 16.19 -4.95 -9.80
C VAL A 267 16.53 -3.56 -9.23
N GLY A 268 16.47 -3.38 -7.91
CA GLY A 268 16.86 -2.15 -7.22
C GLY A 268 18.33 -1.78 -7.44
N THR A 269 19.23 -2.77 -7.47
CA THR A 269 20.64 -2.56 -7.79
C THR A 269 20.84 -2.10 -9.23
N ARG A 270 20.13 -2.71 -10.18
CA ARG A 270 20.14 -2.28 -11.59
C ARG A 270 19.56 -0.88 -11.75
N LEU A 271 18.45 -0.58 -11.06
CA LEU A 271 17.83 0.73 -11.07
C LEU A 271 18.77 1.81 -10.52
N THR A 272 19.36 1.60 -9.35
CA THR A 272 20.28 2.56 -8.75
C THR A 272 21.56 2.75 -9.58
N SER A 273 22.04 1.70 -10.25
CA SER A 273 23.15 1.78 -11.21
C SER A 273 22.78 2.59 -12.46
N ALA A 274 21.60 2.33 -13.04
CA ALA A 274 21.08 3.07 -14.19
C ALA A 274 20.81 4.55 -13.86
N LEU A 275 20.45 4.83 -12.61
CA LEU A 275 20.39 6.19 -12.10
C LEU A 275 21.80 6.78 -12.02
N LYS A 276 22.81 6.10 -11.48
CA LYS A 276 24.18 6.65 -11.35
C LYS A 276 24.94 6.88 -12.67
N GLY A 277 24.75 6.06 -13.72
CA GLY A 277 25.47 6.18 -15.00
C GLY A 277 25.14 7.43 -15.84
N SER A 278 24.22 8.27 -15.36
CA SER A 278 23.88 9.61 -15.81
C SER A 278 24.83 10.77 -15.49
N GLU A 279 25.45 11.45 -16.46
CA GLU A 279 26.32 12.65 -16.24
C GLU A 279 25.70 13.88 -15.49
N ARG A 280 24.48 13.81 -14.93
CA ARG A 280 23.84 14.92 -14.20
C ARG A 280 24.00 14.81 -12.68
N LYS A 281 24.36 15.93 -12.03
CA LYS A 281 24.56 16.10 -10.57
C LYS A 281 23.44 15.58 -9.66
N ASP A 282 22.18 15.50 -10.11
CA ASP A 282 21.01 15.15 -9.27
C ASP A 282 20.76 13.63 -9.13
N ARG A 283 21.56 12.77 -9.76
CA ARG A 283 21.26 11.34 -9.82
C ARG A 283 21.74 10.51 -8.64
N GLY A 284 22.79 10.96 -7.94
CA GLY A 284 23.19 10.35 -6.66
C GLY A 284 22.03 10.37 -5.67
N ARG A 285 21.34 11.51 -5.58
CA ARG A 285 20.16 11.72 -4.74
C ARG A 285 19.02 10.75 -5.06
N LYS A 286 18.72 10.53 -6.34
CA LYS A 286 17.66 9.58 -6.75
C LYS A 286 18.01 8.14 -6.36
N ALA A 287 19.27 7.74 -6.57
CA ALA A 287 19.72 6.40 -6.18
C ALA A 287 19.66 6.21 -4.66
N ASP A 288 19.98 7.23 -3.87
CA ASP A 288 19.90 7.17 -2.41
C ASP A 288 18.45 7.13 -1.93
N ALA A 289 17.53 7.83 -2.60
CA ALA A 289 16.10 7.76 -2.31
C ALA A 289 15.52 6.35 -2.54
N VAL A 290 15.93 5.68 -3.63
CA VAL A 290 15.55 4.28 -3.90
C VAL A 290 16.10 3.35 -2.81
N ARG A 291 17.35 3.56 -2.36
CA ARG A 291 17.93 2.78 -1.24
C ARG A 291 17.19 3.00 0.07
N LEU A 292 16.81 4.24 0.37
CA LEU A 292 16.02 4.57 1.55
C LEU A 292 14.67 3.85 1.50
N PHE A 293 13.97 3.91 0.36
CA PHE A 293 12.70 3.21 0.18
C PHE A 293 12.84 1.71 0.43
N TRP A 294 13.87 1.10 -0.15
CA TRP A 294 14.18 -0.32 0.09
C TRP A 294 14.44 -0.60 1.56
N GLY A 295 15.29 0.20 2.23
CA GLY A 295 15.63 0.00 3.63
C GLY A 295 14.41 0.09 4.56
N VAL A 296 13.46 0.98 4.28
CA VAL A 296 12.18 1.03 5.01
C VAL A 296 11.36 -0.22 4.75
N ALA A 297 11.23 -0.67 3.50
CA ALA A 297 10.48 -1.88 3.17
C ALA A 297 11.09 -3.15 3.81
N GLU A 298 12.42 -3.26 3.84
CA GLU A 298 13.11 -4.35 4.54
C GLU A 298 12.88 -4.30 6.04
N LEU A 299 12.96 -3.12 6.66
CA LEU A 299 12.69 -3.00 8.09
C LEU A 299 11.30 -3.51 8.44
N TYR A 300 10.29 -3.19 7.63
CA TYR A 300 8.94 -3.73 7.80
C TYR A 300 8.92 -5.26 7.66
N ALA A 301 9.58 -5.83 6.65
CA ALA A 301 9.66 -7.28 6.46
C ALA A 301 10.36 -7.97 7.65
N ASP A 302 11.47 -7.40 8.13
CA ASP A 302 12.25 -7.95 9.24
C ASP A 302 11.46 -7.92 10.56
N VAL A 303 10.58 -6.93 10.78
CA VAL A 303 9.65 -6.93 11.92
C VAL A 303 8.74 -8.16 11.91
N TYR A 304 8.26 -8.59 10.73
CA TYR A 304 7.44 -9.81 10.63
C TYR A 304 8.26 -11.08 10.89
N VAL A 305 9.50 -11.14 10.39
CA VAL A 305 10.42 -12.25 10.67
C VAL A 305 10.73 -12.34 12.16
N VAL A 306 11.07 -11.21 12.82
CA VAL A 306 11.38 -11.17 14.27
C VAL A 306 10.17 -11.49 15.14
N ARG A 307 8.97 -11.03 14.76
CA ARG A 307 7.72 -11.45 15.43
C ARG A 307 7.48 -12.95 15.27
N GLY A 308 7.73 -13.49 14.08
CA GLY A 308 7.69 -14.93 13.81
C GLY A 308 8.66 -15.72 14.70
N LEU A 309 9.89 -15.24 14.89
CA LEU A 309 10.89 -15.84 15.78
C LEU A 309 10.50 -15.74 17.26
N SER A 310 10.00 -14.59 17.71
CA SER A 310 9.55 -14.39 19.10
C SER A 310 8.38 -15.29 19.46
N ASN A 311 7.44 -15.52 18.52
CA ASN A 311 6.32 -16.44 18.71
C ASN A 311 6.76 -17.91 18.79
N ARG A 312 7.85 -18.30 18.09
CA ARG A 312 8.44 -19.65 18.21
C ARG A 312 9.13 -19.86 19.57
N LEU A 313 9.74 -18.81 20.14
CA LEU A 313 10.39 -18.87 21.46
C LEU A 313 9.37 -18.91 22.61
N ASN A 314 8.21 -18.27 22.45
CA ASN A 314 7.15 -18.22 23.47
C ASN A 314 6.15 -19.38 23.41
N GLY A 315 6.11 -20.15 22.32
CA GLY A 315 5.25 -21.33 22.16
C GLY A 315 5.93 -22.66 22.50
N GLY A 316 7.13 -22.63 23.08
CA GLY A 316 7.92 -23.80 23.47
C GLY A 316 7.86 -24.12 24.97
N GLY A 317 6.69 -23.93 25.61
CA GLY A 317 6.43 -24.28 27.02
C GLY A 317 5.30 -25.28 27.16
#